data_AF-A0AAE4Q8D8-F1
#
_entry.id   AF-A0AAE4Q8D8-F1
#
_cell.length_a   1.000
_cell.length_b   1.000
_cell.length_c   1.000
_cell.angle_alpha   90.00
_cell.angle_beta   90.00
_cell.angle_gamma   90.00
#
_symmetry.space_group_name_H-M   'P 1'
#
loop_
_entity.id
_entity.type
_entity.pdbx_description
1 polymer ?
#
loop_
_entity_poly.entity_id
_entity_poly.type
_entity_poly.pdbx_seq_one_letter_code
_entity_poly.pdbx_strand_id
1 'polypeptide(L)'
;MAGFLEYPEFDWERDLIVQKKYVKARDDIRITLIRILQKRDKYVEPFKDLVEQYTSLWETSQLLRQDIKLNGVRIAGKKNDSVSLQVNVNKQMMVMLEKLDISAAEVKSDDGEDI
;
A
#
# COMPACT_ATOMS: atom_id res chain seq x y z
N MET A 1 9.96 24.78 9.09
CA MET A 1 10.69 23.52 9.31
C MET A 1 9.87 22.41 8.70
N ALA A 2 10.38 21.75 7.66
CA ALA A 2 9.70 20.62 7.04
C ALA A 2 9.71 19.46 8.03
N GLY A 3 8.53 19.05 8.49
CA GLY A 3 8.38 17.84 9.30
C GLY A 3 8.79 16.66 8.45
N PHE A 4 9.97 16.12 8.73
CA PHE A 4 10.37 14.80 8.28
C PHE A 4 9.29 13.85 8.80
N LEU A 5 8.56 13.19 7.90
CA LEU A 5 7.76 12.03 8.24
C LEU A 5 8.75 11.00 8.79
N GLU A 6 8.96 11.00 10.11
CA GLU A 6 9.56 9.87 10.80
C GLU A 6 8.65 8.68 10.49
N TYR A 7 9.11 7.82 9.59
CA TYR A 7 8.48 6.55 9.33
C TYR A 7 8.32 5.85 10.68
N PRO A 8 7.12 5.40 11.07
CA PRO A 8 6.95 4.61 12.28
C PRO A 8 7.93 3.44 12.23
N GLU A 9 8.76 3.32 13.27
CA GLU A 9 9.92 2.43 13.31
C GLU A 9 9.58 1.07 12.71
N PHE A 10 10.27 0.73 11.61
CA PHE A 10 10.25 -0.60 11.04
C PHE A 10 10.52 -1.60 12.18
N ASP A 11 9.54 -2.44 12.49
CA ASP A 11 9.60 -3.41 13.58
C ASP A 11 10.69 -4.47 13.28
N TRP A 12 11.93 -4.15 13.68
CA TRP A 12 13.13 -4.96 13.49
C TRP A 12 13.05 -6.33 14.20
N GLU A 13 12.04 -6.56 15.04
CA GLU A 13 11.80 -7.84 15.74
C GLU A 13 10.99 -8.83 14.90
N ARG A 14 10.47 -8.44 13.73
CA ARG A 14 9.81 -9.37 12.82
C ARG A 14 10.81 -10.36 12.22
N ASP A 15 10.44 -11.63 12.14
CA ASP A 15 11.22 -12.68 11.46
C ASP A 15 11.68 -12.21 10.06
N LEU A 16 12.97 -12.39 9.75
CA LEU A 16 13.61 -12.05 8.47
C LEU A 16 12.83 -12.59 7.26
N ILE A 17 12.17 -13.73 7.37
CA ILE A 17 11.32 -14.30 6.30
C ILE A 17 10.12 -13.38 6.03
N VAL A 18 9.49 -12.85 7.08
CA VAL A 18 8.35 -11.94 6.98
C VAL A 18 8.79 -10.60 6.41
N GLN A 19 9.96 -10.09 6.82
CA GLN A 19 10.54 -8.87 6.26
C GLN A 19 10.82 -8.99 4.75
N LYS A 20 11.44 -10.10 4.32
CA LYS A 20 11.69 -10.36 2.89
C LYS A 20 10.39 -10.45 2.07
N LYS A 21 9.37 -11.13 2.61
CA LYS A 21 8.04 -11.19 1.97
C LYS A 21 7.39 -9.82 1.86
N TYR A 22 7.53 -8.98 2.89
CA TYR A 22 7.01 -7.62 2.89
C TYR A 22 7.66 -6.75 1.81
N VAL A 23 9.00 -6.73 1.76
CA VAL A 23 9.75 -5.97 0.74
C VAL A 23 9.39 -6.44 -0.66
N LYS A 24 9.33 -7.77 -0.87
CA LYS A 24 8.93 -8.34 -2.15
C LYS A 24 7.52 -7.89 -2.56
N ALA A 25 6.53 -7.99 -1.66
CA ALA A 25 5.15 -7.59 -1.96
C ALA A 25 5.04 -6.10 -2.31
N ARG A 26 5.78 -5.24 -1.58
CA ARG A 26 5.86 -3.81 -1.88
C ARG A 26 6.44 -3.57 -3.28
N ASP A 27 7.55 -4.22 -3.59
CA ASP A 27 8.24 -4.05 -4.87
C ASP A 27 7.40 -4.59 -6.05
N ASP A 28 6.72 -5.72 -5.86
CA ASP A 28 5.82 -6.31 -6.86
C ASP A 28 4.66 -5.35 -7.18
N ILE A 29 4.06 -4.71 -6.17
CA ILE A 29 3.01 -3.69 -6.36
C ILE A 29 3.57 -2.50 -7.16
N ARG A 30 4.69 -1.95 -6.71
CA ARG A 30 5.33 -0.79 -7.35
C ARG A 30 5.67 -1.07 -8.81
N ILE A 31 6.32 -2.21 -9.08
CA ILE A 31 6.70 -2.64 -10.43
C ILE A 31 5.45 -2.82 -11.32
N THR A 32 4.39 -3.41 -10.78
CA THR A 32 3.14 -3.61 -11.53
C THR A 32 2.53 -2.29 -11.96
N LEU A 33 2.43 -1.31 -11.05
CA LEU A 33 1.91 0.03 -11.37
C LEU A 33 2.77 0.73 -12.43
N ILE A 34 4.10 0.65 -12.30
CA ILE A 34 5.03 1.21 -13.29
C ILE A 34 4.81 0.56 -14.66
N ARG A 35 4.72 -0.78 -14.73
CA ARG A 35 4.51 -1.51 -15.98
C ARG A 35 3.20 -1.12 -16.66
N ILE A 36 2.12 -0.95 -15.90
CA ILE A 36 0.83 -0.49 -16.43
C ILE A 36 0.98 0.91 -17.04
N LEU A 37 1.62 1.84 -16.33
CA LEU A 37 1.84 3.21 -16.83
C LEU A 37 2.76 3.25 -18.06
N GLN A 38 3.80 2.42 -18.10
CA GLN A 38 4.69 2.28 -19.25
C GLN A 38 3.96 1.74 -20.48
N LYS A 39 3.12 0.70 -20.31
CA LYS A 39 2.28 0.15 -21.40
C LYS A 39 1.33 1.20 -22.01
N ARG A 40 0.98 2.23 -21.25
CA ARG A 40 0.10 3.33 -21.68
C ARG A 40 0.84 4.61 -22.10
N ASP A 41 2.17 4.58 -22.12
CA ASP A 41 3.01 5.77 -22.35
C ASP A 41 2.71 6.94 -21.37
N LYS A 42 2.26 6.60 -20.15
CA LYS A 42 1.91 7.56 -19.08
C LYS A 42 2.98 7.61 -17.97
N TYR A 43 4.13 6.95 -18.14
CA TYR A 43 5.19 6.91 -17.12
C TYR A 43 6.06 8.18 -17.12
N VAL A 44 5.46 9.29 -16.71
CA VAL A 44 6.08 10.63 -16.61
C VAL A 44 6.03 11.15 -15.16
N GLU A 45 6.81 12.20 -14.86
CA GLU A 45 7.09 12.67 -13.48
C GLU A 45 5.86 12.79 -12.55
N PRO A 46 4.70 13.37 -12.95
CA PRO A 46 3.53 13.42 -12.06
C PRO A 46 2.96 12.04 -11.69
N PHE A 47 3.04 11.07 -12.61
CA PHE A 47 2.53 9.72 -12.37
C PHE A 47 3.54 8.84 -11.63
N LYS A 48 4.85 9.12 -11.73
CA LYS A 48 5.88 8.48 -10.90
C LYS A 48 5.63 8.77 -9.42
N ASP A 49 5.43 10.03 -9.08
CA ASP A 49 5.13 10.45 -7.71
C ASP A 49 3.85 9.78 -7.17
N LEU A 50 2.82 9.64 -8.00
CA LEU A 50 1.59 8.96 -7.60
C LEU A 50 1.81 7.46 -7.31
N VAL A 51 2.72 6.78 -8.03
CA VAL A 51 3.08 5.39 -7.74
C VAL A 51 3.80 5.27 -6.39
N GLU A 52 4.75 6.17 -6.11
CA GLU A 52 5.46 6.16 -4.83
C GLU A 52 4.51 6.46 -3.66
N GLN A 53 3.61 7.44 -3.84
CA GLN A 53 2.59 7.76 -2.84
C GLN A 53 1.63 6.58 -2.61
N TYR A 54 1.19 5.88 -3.66
CA TYR A 54 0.36 4.68 -3.51
C TYR A 54 1.09 3.60 -2.73
N THR A 55 2.38 3.39 -3.02
CA THR A 55 3.21 2.41 -2.32
C THR A 55 3.33 2.76 -0.83
N SER A 56 3.54 4.03 -0.49
CA SER A 56 3.56 4.51 0.90
C SER A 56 2.22 4.34 1.63
N LEU A 57 1.10 4.58 0.95
CA LEU A 57 -0.24 4.29 1.49
C LEU A 57 -0.43 2.80 1.76
N TRP A 58 0.06 1.93 0.86
CA TRP A 58 0.01 0.49 1.07
C TRP A 58 0.81 0.06 2.30
N GLU A 59 2.02 0.59 2.50
CA GLU A 59 2.84 0.32 3.69
C GLU A 59 2.12 0.75 4.97
N THR A 60 1.57 1.98 4.99
CA THR A 60 0.76 2.49 6.09
C THR A 60 -0.44 1.58 6.37
N SER A 61 -1.10 1.07 5.33
CA SER A 61 -2.21 0.14 5.46
C SER A 61 -1.80 -1.19 6.11
N GLN A 62 -0.57 -1.67 5.89
CA GLN A 62 -0.08 -2.89 6.54
C GLN A 62 0.17 -2.68 8.03
N LEU A 63 0.70 -1.52 8.42
CA LEU A 63 0.94 -1.18 9.82
C LEU A 63 -0.37 -1.05 10.60
N LEU A 64 -1.36 -0.35 10.02
CA LEU A 64 -2.69 -0.21 10.61
C LEU A 64 -3.39 -1.57 10.75
N ARG A 65 -3.27 -2.48 9.76
CA ARG A 65 -3.77 -3.86 9.89
C ARG A 65 -3.07 -4.64 10.99
N GLN A 66 -1.75 -4.50 11.15
CA GLN A 66 -1.03 -5.17 12.22
C GLN A 66 -1.53 -4.67 13.58
N ASP A 67 -1.64 -3.36 13.76
CA ASP A 67 -2.16 -2.78 14.99
C ASP A 67 -3.59 -3.26 15.29
N ILE A 68 -4.49 -3.24 14.31
CA ILE A 68 -5.86 -3.76 14.47
C ILE A 68 -5.83 -5.25 14.84
N LYS A 69 -4.94 -6.04 14.26
CA LYS A 69 -4.80 -7.47 14.56
C LYS A 69 -4.32 -7.71 16.00
N LEU A 70 -3.38 -6.91 16.48
CA LEU A 70 -2.79 -7.06 17.82
C LEU A 70 -3.68 -6.47 18.91
N ASN A 71 -4.27 -5.30 18.66
CA ASN A 71 -4.98 -4.50 19.65
C ASN A 71 -6.50 -4.55 19.53
N GLY A 72 -7.02 -5.14 18.45
CA GLY A 72 -8.45 -5.33 18.20
C GLY A 72 -9.25 -4.04 18.01
N VAL A 73 -10.56 -4.22 17.86
CA VAL A 73 -11.55 -3.14 17.94
C VAL A 73 -12.00 -3.01 19.40
N ARG A 74 -11.77 -1.86 20.01
CA ARG A 74 -12.17 -1.60 21.40
C ARG A 74 -13.58 -1.03 21.46
N ILE A 75 -14.49 -1.80 22.08
CA ILE A 75 -15.91 -1.45 22.23
C ILE A 75 -16.12 -0.54 23.46
N ALA A 76 -15.39 -0.80 24.56
CA ALA A 76 -15.38 0.00 25.77
C ALA A 76 -13.99 0.66 25.96
N GLY A 77 -13.96 1.91 26.43
CA GLY A 77 -12.73 2.69 26.61
C GLY A 77 -12.24 3.40 25.35
N LYS A 78 -10.96 3.81 25.33
CA LYS A 78 -10.36 4.53 24.19
C LYS A 78 -10.36 3.61 22.96
N LYS A 79 -11.03 4.04 21.89
CA LYS A 79 -11.11 3.32 20.62
C LYS A 79 -9.72 3.12 20.01
N ASN A 80 -9.59 2.07 19.21
CA ASN A 80 -8.42 1.91 18.36
C ASN A 80 -8.57 2.84 17.15
N ASP A 81 -7.79 3.93 17.15
CA ASP A 81 -7.83 4.95 16.09
C ASP A 81 -7.42 4.36 14.71
N SER A 82 -6.60 3.31 14.71
CA SER A 82 -6.16 2.61 13.49
C SER A 82 -7.31 2.06 12.67
N VAL A 83 -8.44 1.70 13.29
CA VAL A 83 -9.64 1.22 12.57
C VAL A 83 -10.18 2.31 11.65
N SER A 84 -10.31 3.53 12.17
CA SER A 84 -10.82 4.67 11.40
C SER A 84 -9.81 5.14 10.35
N LEU A 85 -8.52 5.16 10.70
CA LEU A 85 -7.43 5.50 9.80
C LEU A 85 -7.32 4.48 8.66
N GLN A 86 -7.50 3.19 8.93
CA GLN A 86 -7.47 2.13 7.90
C GLN A 86 -8.54 2.37 6.83
N VAL A 87 -9.76 2.74 7.23
CA VAL A 87 -10.84 3.06 6.28
C VAL A 87 -10.46 4.26 5.42
N ASN A 88 -9.84 5.29 6.01
CA ASN A 88 -9.41 6.48 5.28
C ASN A 88 -8.26 6.19 4.32
N VAL A 89 -7.25 5.43 4.74
CA VAL A 89 -6.13 5.00 3.89
C VAL A 89 -6.64 4.16 2.73
N ASN A 90 -7.51 3.18 2.99
CA ASN A 90 -8.10 2.36 1.92
C ASN A 90 -8.87 3.21 0.89
N LYS A 91 -9.63 4.22 1.35
CA LYS A 91 -10.32 5.16 0.44
C LYS A 91 -9.33 5.97 -0.41
N GLN A 92 -8.26 6.49 0.19
CA GLN A 92 -7.23 7.22 -0.55
C GLN A 92 -6.53 6.33 -1.57
N MET A 93 -6.27 5.06 -1.23
CA MET A 93 -5.70 4.09 -2.17
C MET A 93 -6.62 3.86 -3.37
N MET A 94 -7.93 3.72 -3.16
CA MET A 94 -8.89 3.59 -4.28
C MET A 94 -8.88 4.85 -5.17
N VAL A 95 -8.92 6.04 -4.57
CA VAL A 95 -8.84 7.32 -5.31
C VAL A 95 -7.54 7.43 -6.11
N MET A 96 -6.42 6.91 -5.58
CA MET A 96 -5.15 6.91 -6.31
C MET A 96 -5.18 5.98 -7.52
N LEU A 97 -5.74 4.79 -7.40
CA LEU A 97 -5.90 3.89 -8.55
C LEU A 97 -6.79 4.53 -9.62
N GLU A 98 -7.88 5.19 -9.23
CA GLU A 98 -8.74 5.95 -10.14
C GLU A 98 -7.97 7.09 -10.85
N LYS A 99 -7.14 7.85 -10.12
CA LYS A 99 -6.31 8.91 -10.71
C LYS A 99 -5.23 8.39 -11.66
N LEU A 100 -4.71 7.19 -11.38
CA LEU A 100 -3.80 6.47 -12.27
C LEU A 100 -4.53 5.80 -13.44
N ASP A 101 -5.87 5.88 -13.47
CA ASP A 101 -6.74 5.24 -14.46
C ASP A 101 -6.54 3.72 -14.47
N ILE A 102 -6.30 3.11 -13.30
CA ILE A 102 -6.03 1.68 -13.14
C ILE A 102 -7.27 0.99 -12.59
N SER A 103 -7.82 0.07 -13.38
CA SER A 103 -9.00 -0.72 -13.01
C SER A 103 -8.65 -2.19 -12.75
N ALA A 104 -9.51 -2.90 -12.02
CA ALA A 104 -9.33 -4.33 -11.72
C ALA A 104 -9.25 -5.21 -12.98
N ALA A 105 -9.82 -4.78 -14.11
CA ALA A 105 -9.75 -5.50 -15.38
C ALA A 105 -8.32 -5.55 -15.96
N GLU A 106 -7.49 -4.56 -15.62
CA GLU A 106 -6.14 -4.38 -16.16
C GLU A 106 -5.06 -5.00 -15.28
N VAL A 107 -5.44 -5.36 -14.05
CA VAL A 107 -4.61 -6.13 -13.12
C VAL A 107 -4.82 -7.65 -13.32
N LYS A 108 -5.64 -8.07 -14.30
CA LYS A 108 -5.58 -9.45 -14.78
C LYS A 108 -4.22 -9.66 -15.42
N SER A 109 -3.31 -10.23 -14.62
CA SER A 109 -2.05 -10.75 -15.11
C SER A 109 -2.33 -11.71 -16.25
N ASP A 110 -1.49 -11.60 -17.27
CA ASP A 110 -1.25 -12.55 -18.35
C ASP A 110 -0.67 -13.88 -17.82
N ASP A 111 -1.02 -14.26 -16.59
CA ASP A 111 -0.68 -15.54 -15.97
C ASP A 111 -1.85 -16.48 -16.23
N GLY A 112 -2.01 -16.81 -17.51
CA GLY A 112 -2.61 -18.07 -17.91
C GLY A 112 -1.71 -19.21 -17.43
N GLU A 113 -1.88 -19.63 -16.19
CA GLU A 113 -1.61 -21.02 -15.81
C GLU A 113 -2.94 -21.77 -15.81
N ASP A 114 -3.08 -22.62 -16.83
CA ASP A 114 -4.00 -23.75 -16.84
C ASP A 114 -3.87 -24.54 -15.52
N ILE A 115 -5.00 -24.78 -14.86
CA ILE A 115 -5.25 -25.97 -14.04
C ILE A 115 -6.59 -26.56 -14.46
#